data_AF-A0A3D5ELQ4-F1
#
_entry.id   AF-A0A3D5ELQ4-F1
#
_cell.length_a   1.000
_cell.length_b   1.000
_cell.length_c   1.000
_cell.angle_alpha   90.00
_cell.angle_beta   90.00
_cell.angle_gamma   90.00
#
_symmetry.space_group_name_H-M   'P 1'
#
loop_
_entity.id
_entity.type
_entity.pdbx_description
1 polymer ?
#
loop_
_entity_poly.entity_id
_entity_poly.type
_entity_poly.pdbx_seq_one_letter_code
_entity_poly.pdbx_strand_id
1 'polypeptide(L)'
;GVRDVDKLLRPQSTEEPVPKDPAQENIDALEGTQLKAFEGQNHDAHIMAHLTFGSSGMVMQSPGVAGALQKHVLEHVQIKANEMAVVQFMQQTQGQELTDEQVIELQSVTAQMIAQEMQNLKQLSEQIAGGGQQGPDPLVQLKQQELALKQQQVQADIAQEQAELQLDTQKAAQKAQEFQQRLASQEKQTAARIDSAMERERLRQQDITKRGF
;
A
#
# COMPACT_ATOMS: atom_id res chain seq x y z
N GLY A 1 1.66 48.37 -14.14
CA GLY A 1 0.67 47.57 -13.40
C GLY A 1 1.20 46.17 -13.28
N VAL A 2 1.21 45.61 -12.07
CA VAL A 2 1.12 44.18 -11.75
C VAL A 2 0.70 44.13 -10.28
N ARG A 3 -0.57 43.91 -10.00
CA ARG A 3 -1.08 43.52 -8.68
C ARG A 3 -2.25 42.57 -8.94
N ASP A 4 -2.33 41.51 -8.17
CA ASP A 4 -3.31 40.42 -8.23
C ASP A 4 -2.90 39.16 -9.03
N VAL A 5 -1.73 38.59 -8.72
CA VAL A 5 -1.49 37.15 -8.94
C VAL A 5 -1.79 36.30 -7.70
N ASP A 6 -1.94 36.92 -6.52
CA ASP A 6 -2.11 36.20 -5.25
C ASP A 6 -3.57 35.86 -4.89
N LYS A 7 -4.54 36.22 -5.75
CA LYS A 7 -5.97 35.91 -5.53
C LYS A 7 -6.45 34.59 -6.16
N LEU A 8 -5.55 33.82 -6.77
CA LEU A 8 -5.89 32.54 -7.41
C LEU A 8 -5.64 31.31 -6.52
N LEU A 9 -5.10 31.48 -5.32
CA LEU A 9 -4.99 30.41 -4.34
C LEU A 9 -6.29 30.36 -3.53
N ARG A 10 -7.21 29.47 -3.94
CA ARG A 10 -8.31 29.06 -3.06
C ARG A 10 -7.69 28.56 -1.75
N PRO A 11 -8.05 29.10 -0.58
CA PRO A 11 -7.52 28.62 0.68
C PRO A 11 -7.84 27.13 0.78
N GLN A 12 -6.81 26.31 0.90
CA GLN A 12 -6.96 24.90 1.23
C GLN A 12 -7.73 24.86 2.56
N SER A 13 -8.92 24.27 2.56
CA SER A 13 -9.75 24.18 3.76
C SER A 13 -8.94 23.54 4.88
N THR A 14 -8.84 24.22 6.02
CA THR A 14 -8.14 23.74 7.22
C THR A 14 -8.96 22.73 8.02
N GLU A 15 -10.17 22.40 7.54
CA GLU A 15 -11.01 21.36 8.11
C GLU A 15 -10.52 20.00 7.61
N GLU A 16 -10.37 19.03 8.52
CA GLU A 16 -10.10 17.66 8.14
C GLU A 16 -11.20 17.16 7.20
N PRO A 17 -10.85 16.52 6.08
CA PRO A 17 -11.85 16.04 5.14
C PRO A 17 -12.70 14.95 5.83
N VAL A 18 -14.01 15.06 5.67
CA VAL A 18 -15.00 14.12 6.23
C VAL A 18 -15.63 13.29 5.13
N PRO A 19 -16.11 12.06 5.41
CA PRO A 19 -16.84 11.25 4.44
C PRO A 19 -18.09 11.97 3.96
N LYS A 20 -18.29 12.00 2.64
CA LYS A 20 -19.48 12.57 1.99
C LYS A 20 -20.16 11.51 1.12
N ASP A 21 -21.35 11.83 0.64
CA ASP A 21 -22.04 11.01 -0.35
C ASP A 21 -21.48 11.30 -1.77
N PRO A 22 -21.64 10.37 -2.73
CA PRO A 22 -20.99 10.50 -4.03
C PRO A 22 -21.57 11.63 -4.89
N ALA A 23 -22.79 12.10 -4.60
CA ALA A 23 -23.36 13.24 -5.32
C ALA A 23 -22.71 14.55 -4.85
N GLN A 24 -22.49 14.70 -3.54
CA GLN A 24 -21.74 15.85 -3.02
C GLN A 24 -20.29 15.83 -3.51
N GLU A 25 -19.63 14.68 -3.58
CA GLU A 25 -18.26 14.57 -4.12
C GLU A 25 -18.20 14.90 -5.63
N ASN A 26 -19.26 14.59 -6.40
CA ASN A 26 -19.36 15.05 -7.79
C ASN A 26 -19.47 16.58 -7.90
N ILE A 27 -20.23 17.22 -7.01
CA ILE A 27 -20.32 18.69 -6.92
C ILE A 27 -18.95 19.27 -6.56
N ASP A 28 -18.31 18.72 -5.54
CA ASP A 28 -16.97 19.13 -5.09
C ASP A 28 -15.96 19.01 -6.26
N ALA A 29 -16.06 17.97 -7.09
CA ALA A 29 -15.23 17.81 -8.29
C ALA A 29 -15.41 18.95 -9.29
N LEU A 30 -16.66 19.37 -9.54
CA LEU A 30 -16.98 20.50 -10.41
C LEU A 30 -16.46 21.83 -9.85
N GLU A 31 -16.45 21.96 -8.53
CA GLU A 31 -15.91 23.13 -7.83
C GLU A 31 -14.38 23.14 -7.77
N GLY A 32 -13.72 22.04 -8.19
CA GLY A 32 -12.27 21.88 -8.10
C GLY A 32 -11.78 21.62 -6.68
N THR A 33 -12.67 21.16 -5.82
CA THR A 33 -12.35 20.72 -4.45
C THR A 33 -11.68 19.35 -4.53
N GLN A 34 -10.63 19.16 -3.73
CA GLN A 34 -9.94 17.88 -3.67
C GLN A 34 -10.83 16.83 -3.00
N LEU A 35 -11.03 15.72 -3.71
CA LEU A 35 -11.78 14.57 -3.21
C LEU A 35 -10.88 13.64 -2.37
N LYS A 36 -11.51 12.91 -1.46
CA LYS A 36 -10.85 11.92 -0.59
C LYS A 36 -11.84 10.81 -0.25
N ALA A 37 -11.50 9.56 -0.56
CA ALA A 37 -12.28 8.40 -0.14
C ALA A 37 -11.93 7.95 1.29
N PHE A 38 -12.87 7.29 1.97
CA PHE A 38 -12.78 6.86 3.36
C PHE A 38 -13.23 5.41 3.56
N GLU A 39 -12.64 4.76 4.56
CA GLU A 39 -13.05 3.42 5.01
C GLU A 39 -14.52 3.40 5.48
N GLY A 40 -15.20 2.27 5.27
CA GLY A 40 -16.60 2.06 5.65
C GLY A 40 -17.63 2.68 4.69
N GLN A 41 -17.22 3.40 3.65
CA GLN A 41 -18.12 3.83 2.58
C GLN A 41 -18.51 2.63 1.70
N ASN A 42 -19.69 2.69 1.07
CA ASN A 42 -20.04 1.74 0.02
C ASN A 42 -19.27 2.09 -1.26
N HIS A 43 -18.08 1.51 -1.41
CA HIS A 43 -17.16 1.79 -2.51
C HIS A 43 -17.73 1.48 -3.89
N ASP A 44 -18.48 0.38 -4.04
CA ASP A 44 -19.08 0.02 -5.33
C ASP A 44 -20.13 1.03 -5.77
N ALA A 45 -20.96 1.52 -4.85
CA ALA A 45 -21.95 2.55 -5.13
C ALA A 45 -21.29 3.88 -5.52
N HIS A 46 -20.20 4.28 -4.84
CA HIS A 46 -19.44 5.48 -5.18
C HIS A 46 -18.80 5.36 -6.56
N ILE A 47 -18.08 4.26 -6.83
CA ILE A 47 -17.45 3.99 -8.13
C ILE A 47 -18.50 4.09 -9.25
N MET A 48 -19.64 3.42 -9.10
CA MET A 48 -20.73 3.49 -10.08
C MET A 48 -21.23 4.92 -10.31
N ALA A 49 -21.46 5.69 -9.23
CA ALA A 49 -21.94 7.06 -9.31
C ALA A 49 -20.95 7.98 -10.02
N HIS A 50 -19.66 7.91 -9.67
CA HIS A 50 -18.61 8.72 -10.30
C HIS A 50 -18.35 8.34 -11.75
N LEU A 51 -18.40 7.05 -12.11
CA LEU A 51 -18.27 6.63 -13.51
C LEU A 51 -19.46 7.10 -14.35
N THR A 52 -20.67 6.98 -13.82
CA THR A 52 -21.89 7.46 -14.49
C THR A 52 -21.82 8.97 -14.71
N PHE A 53 -21.48 9.74 -13.67
CA PHE A 53 -21.29 11.18 -13.80
C PHE A 53 -20.13 11.54 -14.76
N GLY A 54 -19.03 10.79 -14.68
CA GLY A 54 -17.84 10.95 -15.51
C GLY A 54 -18.08 10.70 -17.00
N SER A 55 -19.06 9.85 -17.34
CA SER A 55 -19.49 9.63 -18.73
C SER A 55 -20.37 10.75 -19.30
N SER A 56 -20.77 11.74 -18.48
CA SER A 56 -21.59 12.85 -18.97
C SER A 56 -20.82 13.74 -19.95
N GLY A 57 -21.52 14.29 -20.94
CA GLY A 57 -20.92 15.21 -21.91
C GLY A 57 -20.28 16.45 -21.29
N MET A 58 -20.73 16.87 -20.10
CA MET A 58 -20.13 17.96 -19.35
C MET A 58 -18.74 17.58 -18.82
N VAL A 59 -18.61 16.42 -18.20
CA VAL A 59 -17.33 15.97 -17.62
C VAL A 59 -16.33 15.59 -18.71
N MET A 60 -16.78 14.99 -19.82
CA MET A 60 -15.90 14.68 -20.96
C MET A 60 -15.24 15.92 -21.57
N GLN A 61 -15.91 17.08 -21.50
CA GLN A 61 -15.37 18.37 -21.96
C GLN A 61 -14.50 19.06 -20.89
N SER A 62 -14.37 18.51 -19.69
CA SER A 62 -13.60 19.06 -18.58
C SER A 62 -12.53 18.07 -18.12
N PRO A 63 -11.32 18.09 -18.72
CA PRO A 63 -10.23 17.18 -18.36
C PRO A 63 -9.83 17.24 -16.89
N GLY A 64 -9.94 18.41 -16.26
CA GLY A 64 -9.64 18.58 -14.83
C GLY A 64 -10.62 17.81 -13.93
N VAL A 65 -11.92 17.91 -14.21
CA VAL A 65 -12.96 17.19 -13.46
C VAL A 65 -12.86 15.69 -13.73
N ALA A 66 -12.65 15.29 -14.99
CA ALA A 66 -12.46 13.89 -15.35
C ALA A 66 -11.26 13.27 -14.64
N GLY A 67 -10.13 14.00 -14.53
CA GLY A 67 -8.95 13.57 -13.80
C GLY A 67 -9.17 13.45 -12.29
N ALA A 68 -9.87 14.42 -11.68
CA ALA A 68 -10.21 14.39 -10.27
C ALA A 68 -11.08 13.17 -9.90
N LEU A 69 -12.15 12.93 -10.68
CA LEU A 69 -13.01 11.76 -10.51
C LEU A 69 -12.26 10.45 -10.75
N GLN A 70 -11.40 10.39 -11.77
CA GLN A 70 -10.59 9.20 -12.03
C GLN A 70 -9.65 8.88 -10.86
N LYS A 71 -8.99 9.90 -10.28
CA LYS A 71 -8.15 9.72 -9.09
C LYS A 71 -8.98 9.18 -7.93
N HIS A 72 -10.15 9.77 -7.68
CA HIS A 72 -11.00 9.41 -6.55
C HIS A 72 -11.61 7.99 -6.68
N VAL A 73 -12.00 7.58 -7.89
CA VAL A 73 -12.38 6.19 -8.18
C VAL A 73 -11.26 5.21 -7.86
N LEU A 74 -10.00 5.56 -8.12
CA LEU A 74 -8.85 4.72 -7.76
C LEU A 74 -8.62 4.67 -6.24
N GLU A 75 -8.90 5.76 -5.51
CA GLU A 75 -8.87 5.74 -4.03
C GLU A 75 -9.92 4.76 -3.49
N HIS A 76 -11.13 4.71 -4.04
CA HIS A 76 -12.13 3.71 -3.65
C HIS A 76 -11.69 2.27 -3.96
N VAL A 77 -11.10 2.02 -5.12
CA VAL A 77 -10.56 0.69 -5.47
C VAL A 77 -9.49 0.25 -4.47
N GLN A 78 -8.58 1.16 -4.10
CA GLN A 78 -7.53 0.89 -3.13
C GLN A 78 -8.11 0.54 -1.76
N ILE A 79 -9.03 1.36 -1.24
CA ILE A 79 -9.61 1.14 0.10
C ILE A 79 -10.44 -0.14 0.11
N LYS A 80 -11.30 -0.35 -0.90
CA LYS A 80 -12.08 -1.58 -1.05
C LYS A 80 -11.19 -2.83 -1.02
N ALA A 81 -10.11 -2.84 -1.79
CA ALA A 81 -9.20 -3.97 -1.84
C ALA A 81 -8.50 -4.22 -0.49
N ASN A 82 -8.12 -3.16 0.22
CA ASN A 82 -7.55 -3.27 1.56
C ASN A 82 -8.56 -3.84 2.56
N GLU A 83 -9.78 -3.30 2.61
CA GLU A 83 -10.85 -3.80 3.48
C GLU A 83 -11.15 -5.29 3.22
N MET A 84 -11.22 -5.70 1.95
CA MET A 84 -11.41 -7.10 1.57
C MET A 84 -10.25 -7.99 2.03
N ALA A 85 -9.00 -7.55 1.87
CA ALA A 85 -7.82 -8.29 2.28
C ALA A 85 -7.76 -8.44 3.80
N VAL A 86 -8.05 -7.37 4.54
CA VAL A 86 -8.11 -7.39 6.02
C VAL A 86 -9.22 -8.33 6.50
N VAL A 87 -10.41 -8.30 5.90
CA VAL A 87 -11.51 -9.22 6.23
C VAL A 87 -11.14 -10.68 5.95
N GLN A 88 -10.41 -10.95 4.87
CA GLN A 88 -9.92 -12.29 4.56
C GLN A 88 -8.94 -12.79 5.62
N PHE A 89 -7.99 -11.94 6.03
CA PHE A 89 -7.01 -12.28 7.05
C PHE A 89 -7.60 -12.42 8.45
N MET A 90 -8.55 -11.55 8.84
CA MET A 90 -9.25 -11.68 10.13
C MET A 90 -9.97 -13.04 10.24
N GLN A 91 -10.57 -13.52 9.16
CA GLN A 91 -11.20 -14.85 9.13
C GLN A 91 -10.17 -15.98 9.25
N GLN A 92 -8.99 -15.85 8.66
CA GLN A 92 -7.93 -16.86 8.73
C GLN A 92 -7.24 -16.92 10.10
N THR A 93 -7.01 -15.75 10.71
CA THR A 93 -6.29 -15.62 11.99
C THR A 93 -7.18 -15.76 13.21
N GLN A 94 -8.51 -15.88 13.03
CA GLN A 94 -9.49 -15.88 14.12
C GLN A 94 -9.32 -14.69 15.09
N GLY A 95 -8.86 -13.54 14.57
CA GLY A 95 -8.64 -12.32 15.36
C GLY A 95 -7.35 -12.29 16.18
N GLN A 96 -6.39 -13.19 15.93
CA GLN A 96 -5.05 -13.07 16.48
C GLN A 96 -4.27 -11.93 15.81
N GLU A 97 -3.33 -11.30 16.53
CA GLU A 97 -2.42 -10.31 15.94
C GLU A 97 -1.62 -10.94 14.79
N LEU A 98 -1.45 -10.17 13.71
CA LEU A 98 -0.71 -10.60 12.53
C LEU A 98 0.78 -10.66 12.84
N THR A 99 1.44 -11.75 12.45
CA THR A 99 2.91 -11.83 12.44
C THR A 99 3.48 -10.99 11.29
N ASP A 100 4.76 -10.61 11.37
CA ASP A 100 5.43 -9.87 10.29
C ASP A 100 5.32 -10.57 8.92
N GLU A 101 5.39 -11.92 8.91
CA GLU A 101 5.18 -12.73 7.71
C GLU A 101 3.75 -12.59 7.14
N GLN A 102 2.75 -12.51 8.01
CA GLN A 102 1.35 -12.34 7.62
C GLN A 102 1.05 -10.92 7.14
N VAL A 103 1.77 -9.91 7.65
CA VAL A 103 1.67 -8.53 7.15
C VAL A 103 2.19 -8.43 5.71
N ILE A 104 3.30 -9.11 5.42
CA ILE A 104 3.86 -9.25 4.05
C ILE A 104 2.83 -9.93 3.14
N GLU A 105 2.23 -11.02 3.60
CA GLU A 105 1.22 -11.74 2.83
C GLU A 105 -0.03 -10.87 2.59
N LEU A 106 -0.49 -10.11 3.60
CA LEU A 106 -1.60 -9.17 3.48
C LEU A 106 -1.36 -8.13 2.39
N GLN A 107 -0.14 -7.58 2.30
CA GLN A 107 0.22 -6.63 1.23
C GLN A 107 0.14 -7.28 -0.15
N SER A 108 0.68 -8.50 -0.30
CA SER A 108 0.61 -9.26 -1.55
C SER A 108 -0.84 -9.55 -1.98
N VAL A 109 -1.68 -9.96 -1.04
CA VAL A 109 -3.11 -10.22 -1.28
C VAL A 109 -3.85 -8.93 -1.63
N THR A 110 -3.58 -7.83 -0.92
CA THR A 110 -4.15 -6.51 -1.22
C THR A 110 -3.82 -6.09 -2.64
N ALA A 111 -2.57 -6.23 -3.07
CA ALA A 111 -2.13 -5.92 -4.43
C ALA A 111 -2.87 -6.76 -5.50
N GLN A 112 -3.08 -8.05 -5.24
CA GLN A 112 -3.87 -8.92 -6.12
C GLN A 112 -5.32 -8.46 -6.22
N MET A 113 -5.93 -8.07 -5.09
CA MET A 113 -7.30 -7.55 -5.07
C MET A 113 -7.41 -6.22 -5.81
N ILE A 114 -6.43 -5.31 -5.66
CA ILE A 114 -6.39 -4.07 -6.45
C ILE A 114 -6.36 -4.39 -7.95
N ALA A 115 -5.52 -5.34 -8.38
CA ALA A 115 -5.44 -5.73 -9.78
C ALA A 115 -6.78 -6.29 -10.31
N GLN A 116 -7.47 -7.11 -9.50
CA GLN A 116 -8.79 -7.63 -9.83
C GLN A 116 -9.85 -6.52 -9.91
N GLU A 117 -9.88 -5.61 -8.94
CA GLU A 117 -10.83 -4.49 -8.92
C GLU A 117 -10.55 -3.49 -10.05
N MET A 118 -9.30 -3.34 -10.49
CA MET A 118 -8.97 -2.58 -11.70
C MET A 118 -9.53 -3.24 -12.97
N GLN A 119 -9.55 -4.58 -13.05
CA GLN A 119 -10.20 -5.28 -14.16
C GLN A 119 -11.72 -5.11 -14.11
N ASN A 120 -12.33 -5.19 -12.92
CA ASN A 120 -13.76 -4.94 -12.72
C ASN A 120 -14.12 -3.50 -13.11
N LEU A 121 -13.31 -2.53 -12.68
CA LEU A 121 -13.46 -1.11 -13.02
C LEU A 121 -13.44 -0.89 -14.53
N LYS A 122 -12.51 -1.53 -15.25
CA LYS A 122 -12.44 -1.47 -16.71
C LYS A 122 -13.73 -1.97 -17.35
N GLN A 123 -14.19 -3.16 -16.96
CA GLN A 123 -15.42 -3.76 -17.50
C GLN A 123 -16.64 -2.88 -17.21
N LEU A 124 -16.73 -2.34 -15.99
CA LEU A 124 -17.81 -1.44 -15.61
C LEU A 124 -17.78 -0.14 -16.42
N SER A 125 -16.60 0.45 -16.60
CA SER A 125 -16.44 1.64 -17.43
C SER A 125 -16.83 1.38 -18.89
N GLU A 126 -16.53 0.20 -19.44
CA GLU A 126 -16.93 -0.19 -20.79
C GLU A 126 -18.45 -0.38 -20.91
N GLN A 127 -19.10 -0.95 -19.88
CA GLN A 127 -20.56 -1.11 -19.85
C GLN A 127 -21.27 0.25 -19.79
N ILE A 128 -20.78 1.17 -18.96
CA ILE A 128 -21.35 2.51 -18.83
C ILE A 128 -21.15 3.30 -20.12
N ALA A 129 -19.95 3.24 -20.72
CA ALA A 129 -19.67 3.90 -21.99
C ALA A 129 -20.47 3.30 -23.16
N GLY A 130 -20.70 1.98 -23.15
CA GLY A 130 -21.46 1.27 -24.18
C GLY A 130 -22.99 1.40 -24.07
N GLY A 131 -23.49 1.92 -22.95
CA GLY A 131 -24.94 2.16 -22.72
C GLY A 131 -25.46 3.47 -23.32
N GLY A 132 -24.58 4.40 -23.69
CA GLY A 132 -24.93 5.65 -24.37
C GLY A 132 -24.89 5.49 -25.88
N GLN A 133 -26.02 5.73 -26.57
CA GLN A 133 -26.05 5.84 -28.02
C GLN A 133 -25.18 7.02 -28.49
N GLN A 134 -23.91 6.74 -28.76
CA GLN A 134 -23.04 7.42 -29.73
C GLN A 134 -21.80 6.55 -29.89
N GLY A 135 -21.43 6.27 -31.14
CA GLY A 135 -20.38 5.31 -31.49
C GLY A 135 -19.02 5.58 -30.82
N PRO A 136 -18.05 4.66 -30.95
CA PRO A 136 -16.80 4.72 -30.21
C PRO A 136 -16.09 6.04 -30.50
N ASP A 137 -16.17 6.96 -29.54
CA ASP A 137 -15.44 8.20 -29.54
C ASP A 137 -13.94 7.84 -29.53
N PRO A 138 -13.10 8.42 -30.41
CA PRO A 138 -11.65 8.22 -30.36
C PRO A 138 -11.04 8.45 -28.96
N LEU A 139 -11.68 9.23 -28.10
CA LEU A 139 -11.29 9.38 -26.69
C LEU A 139 -11.50 8.11 -25.85
N VAL A 140 -12.52 7.30 -26.12
CA VAL A 140 -12.74 6.01 -25.45
C VAL A 140 -11.63 5.02 -25.82
N GLN A 141 -11.17 5.01 -27.07
CA GLN A 141 -10.02 4.20 -27.49
C GLN A 141 -8.72 4.66 -26.84
N LEU A 142 -8.48 5.97 -26.76
CA LEU A 142 -7.31 6.51 -26.06
C LEU A 142 -7.36 6.19 -24.57
N LYS A 143 -8.54 6.28 -23.93
CA LYS A 143 -8.72 5.90 -22.53
C LYS A 143 -8.55 4.40 -22.30
N GLN A 144 -8.97 3.54 -23.23
CA GLN A 144 -8.69 2.10 -23.18
C GLN A 144 -7.18 1.80 -23.30
N GLN A 145 -6.44 2.52 -24.15
CA GLN A 145 -4.98 2.38 -24.24
C GLN A 145 -4.28 2.88 -22.99
N GLU A 146 -4.68 4.02 -22.44
CA GLU A 146 -4.15 4.56 -21.20
C GLU A 146 -4.38 3.60 -20.03
N LEU A 147 -5.57 2.99 -19.96
CA LEU A 147 -5.90 2.04 -18.91
C LEU A 147 -5.12 0.72 -19.05
N ALA A 148 -4.84 0.27 -20.29
CA ALA A 148 -3.97 -0.86 -20.53
C ALA A 148 -2.52 -0.58 -20.11
N LEU A 149 -1.99 0.61 -20.42
CA LEU A 149 -0.67 1.05 -19.98
C LEU A 149 -0.59 1.15 -18.45
N LYS A 150 -1.64 1.65 -17.82
CA LYS A 150 -1.72 1.75 -16.35
C LYS A 150 -1.81 0.38 -15.69
N GLN A 151 -2.52 -0.58 -16.28
CA GLN A 151 -2.55 -1.96 -15.82
C GLN A 151 -1.17 -2.62 -15.91
N GLN A 152 -0.44 -2.38 -17.00
CA GLN A 152 0.93 -2.88 -17.16
C GLN A 152 1.88 -2.25 -16.13
N GLN A 153 1.71 -0.96 -15.85
CA GLN A 153 2.50 -0.26 -14.84
C GLN A 153 2.21 -0.77 -13.43
N VAL A 154 0.94 -0.97 -13.07
CA VAL A 154 0.56 -1.59 -11.80
C VAL A 154 1.15 -3.00 -11.67
N GLN A 155 1.12 -3.82 -12.72
CA GLN A 155 1.79 -5.13 -12.69
C GLN A 155 3.30 -5.04 -12.49
N ALA A 156 3.95 -4.07 -13.14
CA ALA A 156 5.38 -3.85 -12.97
C ALA A 156 5.72 -3.39 -11.55
N ASP A 157 4.92 -2.47 -10.99
CA ASP A 157 5.09 -1.96 -9.63
C ASP A 157 4.89 -3.09 -8.61
N ILE A 158 3.87 -3.93 -8.77
CA ILE A 158 3.64 -5.11 -7.93
C ILE A 158 4.83 -6.08 -7.99
N ALA A 159 5.35 -6.36 -9.19
CA ALA A 159 6.50 -7.25 -9.35
C ALA A 159 7.76 -6.67 -8.69
N GLN A 160 7.95 -5.35 -8.79
CA GLN A 160 9.07 -4.66 -8.15
C GLN A 160 8.94 -4.68 -6.62
N GLU A 161 7.74 -4.43 -6.09
CA GLU A 161 7.45 -4.43 -4.66
C GLU A 161 7.61 -5.83 -4.06
N GLN A 162 7.18 -6.89 -4.77
CA GLN A 162 7.45 -8.27 -4.38
C GLN A 162 8.95 -8.59 -4.34
N ALA A 163 9.72 -8.09 -5.31
CA ALA A 163 11.16 -8.29 -5.34
C ALA A 163 11.87 -7.54 -4.20
N GLU A 164 11.44 -6.30 -3.92
CA GLU A 164 11.96 -5.49 -2.82
C GLU A 164 11.66 -6.14 -1.47
N LEU A 165 10.44 -6.65 -1.31
CA LEU A 165 10.01 -7.36 -0.11
C LEU A 165 10.86 -8.62 0.14
N GLN A 166 11.05 -9.47 -0.88
CA GLN A 166 11.92 -10.65 -0.77
C GLN A 166 13.35 -10.27 -0.39
N LEU A 167 13.86 -9.18 -0.94
CA LEU A 167 15.20 -8.69 -0.69
C LEU A 167 15.35 -8.19 0.76
N ASP A 168 14.31 -7.54 1.30
CA ASP A 168 14.28 -7.14 2.70
C ASP A 168 14.11 -8.32 3.66
N THR A 169 13.33 -9.34 3.31
CA THR A 169 13.27 -10.60 4.09
C THR A 169 14.64 -11.27 4.14
N GLN A 170 15.35 -11.32 3.01
CA GLN A 170 16.72 -11.86 2.96
C GLN A 170 17.70 -11.05 3.80
N LYS A 171 17.65 -9.71 3.74
CA LYS A 171 18.48 -8.84 4.59
C LYS A 171 18.20 -9.08 6.08
N ALA A 172 16.93 -9.25 6.46
CA ALA A 172 16.55 -9.52 7.84
C ALA A 172 17.12 -10.88 8.30
N ALA A 173 17.00 -11.92 7.48
CA ALA A 173 17.55 -13.25 7.77
C ALA A 173 19.10 -13.23 7.88
N GLN A 174 19.79 -12.50 7.00
CA GLN A 174 21.24 -12.33 7.07
C GLN A 174 21.67 -11.62 8.35
N LYS A 175 20.99 -10.53 8.73
CA LYS A 175 21.25 -9.83 10.00
C LYS A 175 21.03 -10.74 11.21
N ALA A 176 19.99 -11.57 11.20
CA ALA A 176 19.74 -12.54 12.26
C ALA A 176 20.87 -13.59 12.37
N GLN A 177 21.35 -14.11 11.23
CA GLN A 177 22.51 -15.02 11.22
C GLN A 177 23.78 -14.36 11.74
N GLU A 178 24.10 -13.14 11.29
CA GLU A 178 25.26 -12.40 11.80
C GLU A 178 25.17 -12.18 13.31
N PHE A 179 23.97 -11.84 13.81
CA PHE A 179 23.75 -11.66 15.24
C PHE A 179 24.01 -12.97 16.01
N GLN A 180 23.47 -14.11 15.55
CA GLN A 180 23.75 -15.41 16.15
C GLN A 180 25.24 -15.78 16.12
N GLN A 181 25.95 -15.49 15.03
CA GLN A 181 27.40 -15.73 14.95
C GLN A 181 28.17 -14.89 15.96
N ARG A 182 27.80 -13.61 16.13
CA ARG A 182 28.39 -12.74 17.16
C ARG A 182 28.10 -13.26 18.56
N LEU A 183 26.88 -13.72 18.83
CA LEU A 183 26.50 -14.29 20.12
C LEU A 183 27.33 -15.55 20.42
N ALA A 184 27.41 -16.50 19.49
CA ALA A 184 28.20 -17.72 19.64
C ALA A 184 29.70 -17.44 19.80
N SER A 185 30.23 -16.42 19.12
CA SER A 185 31.61 -15.97 19.29
C SER A 185 31.85 -15.42 20.71
N GLN A 186 30.93 -14.58 21.21
CA GLN A 186 31.01 -14.08 22.58
C GLN A 186 30.88 -15.19 23.63
N GLU A 187 29.99 -16.15 23.43
CA GLU A 187 29.86 -17.32 24.32
C GLU A 187 31.15 -18.14 24.36
N LYS A 188 31.75 -18.43 23.19
CA LYS A 188 33.04 -19.13 23.11
C LYS A 188 34.17 -18.38 23.80
N GLN A 189 34.25 -17.06 23.60
CA GLN A 189 35.26 -16.23 24.27
C GLN A 189 35.06 -16.23 25.79
N THR A 190 33.80 -16.17 26.24
CA THR A 190 33.45 -16.20 27.66
C THR A 190 33.81 -17.54 28.28
N ALA A 191 33.45 -18.65 27.62
CA ALA A 191 33.83 -20.00 28.04
C ALA A 191 35.35 -20.17 28.13
N ALA A 192 36.10 -19.76 27.10
CA ALA A 192 37.57 -19.85 27.11
C ALA A 192 38.21 -19.02 28.24
N ARG A 193 37.62 -17.87 28.59
CA ARG A 193 38.07 -17.06 29.74
C ARG A 193 37.80 -17.76 31.07
N ILE A 194 36.63 -18.40 31.22
CA ILE A 194 36.26 -19.19 32.39
C ILE A 194 37.22 -20.38 32.54
N ASP A 195 37.45 -21.15 31.47
CA ASP A 195 38.35 -22.30 31.49
C ASP A 195 39.78 -21.89 31.86
N SER A 196 40.28 -20.80 31.28
CA SER A 196 41.59 -20.26 31.61
C SER A 196 41.68 -19.82 33.08
N ALA A 197 40.60 -19.29 33.66
CA ALA A 197 40.56 -18.92 35.07
C ALA A 197 40.54 -20.17 35.98
N MET A 198 39.78 -21.20 35.61
CA MET A 198 39.76 -22.47 36.35
C MET A 198 41.11 -23.17 36.34
N GLU A 199 41.79 -23.25 35.19
CA GLU A 199 43.12 -23.90 35.12
C GLU A 199 44.15 -23.13 35.95
N ARG A 200 44.12 -21.79 35.92
CA ARG A 200 44.97 -20.97 36.81
C ARG A 200 44.74 -21.29 38.28
N GLU A 201 43.49 -21.43 38.70
CA GLU A 201 43.16 -21.75 40.08
C GLU A 201 43.58 -23.19 40.45
N ARG A 202 43.42 -24.15 39.53
CA ARG A 202 43.87 -25.54 39.71
C ARG A 202 45.39 -25.63 39.88
N LEU A 203 46.15 -24.90 39.06
CA LEU A 203 47.61 -24.81 39.17
C LEU A 203 48.03 -24.15 40.49
N ARG A 204 47.34 -23.08 40.91
CA ARG A 204 47.58 -22.44 42.21
C ARG A 204 47.36 -23.40 43.37
N GLN A 205 46.28 -24.19 43.34
CA GLN A 205 46.01 -25.20 44.37
C GLN A 205 47.11 -26.28 44.41
N GLN A 206 47.59 -26.75 43.25
CA GLN A 206 48.68 -27.73 43.20
C GLN A 206 50.00 -27.20 43.78
N ASP A 207 50.33 -25.93 43.52
CA ASP A 207 51.52 -25.28 44.08
C ASP A 207 51.43 -25.11 45.59
N ILE A 208 50.24 -24.79 46.11
CA ILE A 208 50.00 -24.73 47.57
C ILE A 208 50.20 -26.11 48.19
N THR A 209 49.65 -27.16 47.58
CA THR A 209 49.81 -28.54 48.08
C THR A 209 51.27 -29.01 48.04
N LYS A 210 52.06 -28.60 47.04
CA LYS A 210 53.49 -28.94 46.93
C LYS A 210 54.38 -28.20 47.93
N ARG A 211 53.98 -27.01 48.41
CA ARG A 211 54.74 -26.23 49.41
C ARG A 211 54.37 -26.56 50.86
N GLY A 212 53.34 -27.37 51.07
CA GLY A 212 52.86 -27.80 52.39
C GLY A 212 53.48 -29.11 52.91
N PHE A 213 54.48 -29.66 52.23
CA PHE A 213 55.28 -30.81 52.68
C PHE A 213 56.73 -30.39 52.93
#